data_AF-A0A7S1ULA1-F1
#
_entry.id   AF-A0A7S1ULA1-F1
#
_cell.length_a   1.000
_cell.length_b   1.000
_cell.length_c   1.000
_cell.angle_alpha   90.00
_cell.angle_beta   90.00
_cell.angle_gamma   90.00
#
_symmetry.space_group_name_H-M   'P 1'
#
loop_
_entity.id
_entity.type
_entity.pdbx_description
1 polymer ?
#
loop_
_entity_poly.entity_id
_entity_poly.type
_entity_poly.pdbx_seq_one_letter_code
_entity_poly.pdbx_strand_id
1 'polypeptide(L)'
;MNRTDDFKELIENLRLSAFSILDNQGRLPLHVAITSTKRFVGSPEVVATMLEREPRAAFARDPTTGLFPYETVALSAQDSREDVVSVFYELIRRNPEHTLRARGLLGGGDCQGSLPKSHDDGRVSPPAKK
;
A
#
# COMPACT_ATOMS: atom_id res chain seq x y z
N MET A 1 -10.41 12.95 23.67
CA MET A 1 -10.56 12.37 22.32
C MET A 1 -9.19 11.97 21.82
N ASN A 2 -8.96 10.67 21.69
CA ASN A 2 -7.72 10.12 21.18
C ASN A 2 -7.89 9.92 19.67
N ARG A 3 -7.21 10.74 18.85
CA ARG A 3 -7.41 10.73 17.39
C ARG A 3 -7.07 9.39 16.74
N THR A 4 -6.22 8.59 17.38
CA THR A 4 -5.90 7.24 16.92
C THR A 4 -7.13 6.34 17.02
N ASP A 5 -7.85 6.39 18.15
CA ASP A 5 -9.04 5.57 18.37
C ASP A 5 -10.18 5.99 17.42
N ASP A 6 -10.41 7.29 17.26
CA ASP A 6 -11.41 7.82 16.32
C ASP A 6 -11.11 7.37 14.88
N PHE A 7 -9.83 7.33 14.49
CA PHE A 7 -9.41 6.88 13.16
C PHE A 7 -9.52 5.36 12.99
N LYS A 8 -9.26 4.59 14.04
CA LYS A 8 -9.47 3.14 14.05
C LYS A 8 -10.95 2.80 13.90
N GLU A 9 -11.82 3.44 14.66
CA GLU A 9 -13.27 3.26 14.56
C GLU A 9 -13.76 3.55 13.13
N LEU A 10 -13.21 4.59 12.49
CA LEU A 10 -13.51 4.87 11.09
C LEU A 10 -13.09 3.71 10.17
N ILE A 11 -11.88 3.18 10.33
CA ILE A 11 -11.35 2.06 9.53
C ILE A 11 -12.18 0.79 9.71
N GLU A 12 -12.60 0.50 10.94
CA GLU A 12 -13.42 -0.67 11.27
C GLU A 12 -14.79 -0.61 10.57
N ASN A 13 -15.36 0.60 10.45
CA ASN A 13 -16.64 0.84 9.80
C ASN A 13 -16.55 1.01 8.27
N LEU A 14 -15.35 1.12 7.69
CA LEU A 14 -15.17 1.23 6.25
C LEU A 14 -15.38 -0.11 5.53
N ARG A 15 -15.95 -0.05 4.32
CA ARG A 15 -16.05 -1.20 3.40
C ARG A 15 -14.66 -1.63 2.95
N LEU A 16 -14.44 -2.94 2.79
CA LEU A 16 -13.16 -3.51 2.34
C LEU A 16 -12.65 -2.89 1.02
N SER A 17 -13.56 -2.58 0.09
CA SER A 17 -13.21 -1.94 -1.18
C SER A 17 -12.50 -0.59 -1.01
N ALA A 18 -12.70 0.11 0.11
CA ALA A 18 -12.05 1.38 0.38
C ALA A 18 -10.53 1.25 0.49
N PHE A 19 -10.01 0.10 0.97
CA PHE A 19 -8.58 -0.16 1.08
C PHE A 19 -7.90 -0.44 -0.27
N SER A 20 -8.69 -0.62 -1.33
CA SER A 20 -8.20 -0.81 -2.71
C SER A 20 -8.31 0.45 -3.58
N ILE A 21 -8.85 1.55 -3.04
CA ILE A 21 -8.97 2.81 -3.78
C ILE A 21 -7.60 3.47 -3.82
N LEU A 22 -7.09 3.68 -5.03
CA LEU A 22 -5.80 4.31 -5.25
C LEU A 22 -5.92 5.84 -5.20
N ASP A 23 -4.88 6.49 -4.69
CA ASP A 23 -4.74 7.94 -4.85
C ASP A 23 -4.33 8.32 -6.29
N ASN A 24 -4.15 9.62 -6.55
CA ASN A 24 -3.74 10.13 -7.86
C ASN A 24 -2.33 9.66 -8.29
N GLN A 25 -1.54 9.10 -7.38
CA GLN A 25 -0.23 8.51 -7.65
C GLN A 25 -0.30 6.98 -7.79
N GLY A 26 -1.49 6.39 -7.78
CA GLY A 26 -1.67 4.94 -7.85
C GLY A 26 -1.38 4.22 -6.53
N ARG A 27 -1.27 4.95 -5.40
CA ARG A 27 -0.91 4.38 -4.11
C ARG A 27 -2.15 3.94 -3.35
N LEU A 28 -2.10 2.74 -2.79
CA LEU A 28 -3.07 2.28 -1.79
C LEU A 28 -3.07 3.17 -0.53
N PRO A 29 -4.19 3.19 0.22
CA PRO A 29 -4.30 3.92 1.48
C PRO A 29 -3.21 3.54 2.50
N LEU A 30 -2.75 2.28 2.50
CA LEU A 30 -1.67 1.82 3.36
C LEU A 30 -0.34 2.57 3.09
N HIS A 31 0.02 2.78 1.83
CA HIS A 31 1.24 3.53 1.47
C HIS A 31 1.16 4.97 1.99
N VAL A 32 -0.02 5.59 1.86
CA VAL A 32 -0.24 6.95 2.37
C VAL A 32 -0.15 6.98 3.90
N ALA A 33 -0.68 5.97 4.58
CA ALA A 33 -0.63 5.89 6.04
C ALA A 33 0.80 5.80 6.57
N ILE A 34 1.61 4.90 6.01
CA ILE A 34 3.01 4.70 6.45
C ILE A 34 3.93 5.85 6.07
N THR A 35 3.63 6.59 5.00
CA THR A 35 4.43 7.76 4.58
C THR A 35 3.94 9.06 5.22
N SER A 36 2.78 9.04 5.88
CA SER A 36 2.19 10.22 6.49
C SER A 36 3.08 10.80 7.58
N THR A 37 3.24 12.12 7.60
CA THR A 37 3.87 12.86 8.71
C THR A 37 2.97 12.97 9.94
N LYS A 38 1.67 12.62 9.80
CA LYS A 38 0.72 12.60 10.91
C LYS A 38 0.88 11.30 11.70
N ARG A 39 1.46 11.41 12.91
CA ARG A 39 1.74 10.25 13.79
C ARG A 39 0.56 9.31 14.01
N PHE A 40 -0.65 9.84 14.19
CA PHE A 40 -1.83 9.01 14.44
C PHE A 40 -2.29 8.19 13.22
N VAL A 41 -1.98 8.61 11.99
CA VAL A 41 -2.38 7.90 10.76
C VAL A 41 -1.45 6.73 10.47
N GLY A 42 -0.15 6.90 10.75
CA GLY A 42 0.83 5.83 10.62
C GLY A 42 1.22 5.24 11.97
N SER A 43 0.29 5.20 12.93
CA SER A 43 0.52 4.53 14.21
C SER A 43 0.47 3.01 14.01
N PRO A 44 1.17 2.22 14.86
CA PRO A 44 1.16 0.77 14.77
C PRO A 44 -0.26 0.17 14.83
N GLU A 45 -1.12 0.73 15.67
CA GLU A 45 -2.50 0.24 15.85
C GLU A 45 -3.35 0.47 14.62
N VAL A 46 -3.21 1.64 13.99
CA VAL A 46 -3.93 1.96 12.75
C VAL A 46 -3.44 1.07 11.62
N VAL A 47 -2.13 0.94 11.45
CA VAL A 47 -1.52 0.10 10.41
C VAL A 47 -1.93 -1.37 10.61
N ALA A 48 -1.89 -1.88 11.85
CA ALA A 48 -2.36 -3.23 12.16
C ALA A 48 -3.83 -3.41 11.78
N THR A 49 -4.69 -2.47 12.15
CA THR A 49 -6.13 -2.52 11.82
C THR A 49 -6.35 -2.53 10.29
N MET A 50 -5.61 -1.71 9.53
CA MET A 50 -5.69 -1.71 8.06
C MET A 50 -5.25 -3.05 7.47
N LEU A 51 -4.20 -3.66 8.00
CA LEU A 51 -3.65 -4.94 7.55
C LEU A 51 -4.52 -6.14 7.92
N GLU A 52 -5.21 -6.09 9.05
CA GLU A 52 -6.20 -7.10 9.42
C GLU A 52 -7.40 -7.09 8.46
N ARG A 53 -7.77 -5.91 7.96
CA ARG A 53 -8.86 -5.74 6.98
C ARG A 53 -8.43 -6.13 5.57
N GLU A 54 -7.25 -5.69 5.13
CA GLU A 54 -6.72 -5.98 3.79
C GLU A 54 -5.24 -6.42 3.87
N PRO A 55 -4.98 -7.72 4.16
CA PRO A 55 -3.62 -8.23 4.33
C PRO A 55 -2.76 -8.14 3.06
N ARG A 56 -3.40 -8.15 1.87
CA ARG A 56 -2.66 -8.09 0.59
C ARG A 56 -1.99 -6.75 0.37
N ALA A 57 -2.49 -5.69 1.02
CA ALA A 57 -1.88 -4.36 0.92
C ALA A 57 -0.43 -4.34 1.43
N ALA A 58 -0.05 -5.21 2.38
CA ALA A 58 1.34 -5.35 2.85
C ALA A 58 2.32 -5.74 1.74
N PHE A 59 1.82 -6.33 0.66
CA PHE A 59 2.62 -6.85 -0.44
C PHE A 59 2.34 -6.17 -1.77
N ALA A 60 1.56 -5.09 -1.77
CA ALA A 60 1.50 -4.21 -2.92
C ALA A 60 2.75 -3.32 -2.90
N ARG A 61 3.38 -3.12 -4.04
CA ARG A 61 4.48 -2.14 -4.15
C ARG A 61 3.89 -0.75 -4.29
N ASP A 62 4.51 0.23 -3.66
CA ASP A 62 4.22 1.62 -3.94
C ASP A 62 4.69 1.91 -5.38
N PRO A 63 3.81 2.36 -6.29
CA PRO A 63 4.19 2.66 -7.68
C PRO A 63 5.21 3.80 -7.80
N THR A 64 5.33 4.67 -6.80
CA THR A 64 6.23 5.81 -6.81
C THR A 64 7.65 5.42 -6.43
N THR A 65 7.79 4.59 -5.37
CA THR A 65 9.11 4.19 -4.84
C THR A 65 9.55 2.82 -5.34
N GLY A 66 8.62 1.99 -5.82
CA GLY A 66 8.84 0.60 -6.19
C GLY A 66 9.04 -0.35 -5.00
N LEU A 67 8.87 0.15 -3.78
CA LEU A 67 9.14 -0.57 -2.53
C LEU A 67 7.87 -1.19 -1.96
N PHE A 68 8.03 -2.25 -1.19
CA PHE A 68 6.95 -2.74 -0.34
C PHE A 68 6.73 -1.79 0.87
N PRO A 69 5.54 -1.81 1.48
CA PRO A 69 5.24 -1.07 2.71
C PRO A 69 6.29 -1.26 3.82
N TYR A 70 6.69 -2.51 4.10
CA TYR A 70 7.67 -2.79 5.15
C TYR A 70 9.06 -2.20 4.83
N GLU A 71 9.48 -2.22 3.56
CA GLU A 71 10.75 -1.63 3.11
C GLU A 71 10.70 -0.12 3.23
N THR A 72 9.56 0.48 2.86
CA THR A 72 9.34 1.92 2.99
C THR A 72 9.45 2.37 4.44
N VAL A 73 8.85 1.62 5.38
CA VAL A 73 8.97 1.91 6.82
C VAL A 73 10.42 1.74 7.29
N ALA A 74 11.08 0.63 6.93
CA ALA A 74 12.45 0.35 7.33
C ALA A 74 13.46 1.38 6.80
N LEU A 75 13.23 1.92 5.61
CA LEU A 75 14.06 2.97 5.01
C LEU A 75 13.67 4.38 5.47
N SER A 76 12.49 4.57 6.04
CA SER A 76 12.10 5.87 6.56
C SER A 76 12.97 6.20 7.77
N ALA A 77 13.73 7.29 7.70
CA ALA A 77 14.62 7.77 8.76
C ALA A 77 13.87 8.33 9.99
N GLN A 78 12.64 7.88 10.22
CA GLN A 78 11.85 8.26 11.38
C GLN A 78 12.08 7.23 12.48
N ASP A 79 12.99 7.54 13.41
CA ASP A 79 13.35 6.71 14.58
C ASP A 79 12.12 6.24 15.39
N SER A 80 10.97 6.89 15.27
CA SER A 80 9.74 6.56 16.00
C SER A 80 8.81 5.55 15.32
N ARG A 81 9.28 4.79 14.32
CA ARG A 81 8.43 3.84 13.55
C ARG A 81 8.86 2.37 13.63
N GLU A 82 9.79 2.02 14.52
CA GLU A 82 10.19 0.62 14.74
C GLU A 82 9.01 -0.29 15.09
N ASP A 83 8.03 0.21 15.85
CA ASP A 83 6.82 -0.54 16.20
C ASP A 83 6.00 -0.94 14.96
N VAL A 84 5.98 -0.10 13.92
CA VAL A 84 5.28 -0.40 12.67
C VAL A 84 6.00 -1.49 11.89
N VAL A 85 7.34 -1.50 11.89
CA VAL A 85 8.13 -2.60 11.31
C VAL A 85 7.78 -3.92 11.98
N SER A 86 7.62 -3.91 13.31
CA SER A 86 7.23 -5.09 14.09
C SER A 86 5.84 -5.60 13.70
N VAL A 87 4.87 -4.71 13.42
CA VAL A 87 3.55 -5.10 12.90
C VAL A 87 3.68 -5.87 11.58
N PHE A 88 4.49 -5.37 10.64
CA PHE A 88 4.72 -6.07 9.37
C PHE A 88 5.41 -7.43 9.57
N TYR A 89 6.41 -7.49 10.45
CA TYR A 89 7.10 -8.74 10.78
C TYR A 89 6.14 -9.78 11.35
N GLU A 90 5.29 -9.40 12.32
CA GLU A 90 4.30 -10.30 12.91
C GLU A 90 3.24 -10.76 11.90
N LEU A 91 2.79 -9.87 11.00
CA LEU A 91 1.86 -10.24 9.93
C LEU A 91 2.47 -11.30 8.99
N ILE A 92 3.71 -11.08 8.55
CA ILE A 92 4.44 -11.98 7.65
C ILE A 92 4.70 -13.31 8.36
N ARG A 93 5.08 -13.27 9.64
CA ARG A 93 5.32 -14.45 10.47
C ARG A 93 4.07 -15.30 10.63
N ARG A 94 2.90 -14.68 10.83
CA ARG A 94 1.63 -15.38 11.05
C ARG A 94 1.00 -15.89 9.75
N ASN A 95 1.21 -15.21 8.63
CA ASN A 95 0.59 -15.54 7.33
C ASN A 95 1.63 -15.62 6.21
N PRO A 96 2.55 -16.61 6.24
CA PRO A 96 3.63 -16.72 5.27
C PRO A 96 3.13 -16.96 3.84
N GLU A 97 1.96 -17.59 3.64
CA GLU A 97 1.41 -17.81 2.30
C GLU A 97 1.07 -16.51 1.55
N HIS A 98 0.74 -15.43 2.26
CA HIS A 98 0.47 -14.13 1.64
C HIS A 98 1.74 -13.54 1.03
N THR A 99 2.87 -13.70 1.72
CA THR A 99 4.19 -13.31 1.23
C THR A 99 4.59 -14.14 0.01
N LEU A 100 4.37 -15.45 0.06
CA LEU A 100 4.74 -16.36 -1.02
C LEU A 100 3.89 -16.15 -2.28
N ARG A 101 2.57 -15.90 -2.12
CA ARG A 101 1.70 -15.55 -3.25
C ARG A 101 2.06 -14.21 -3.87
N ALA A 102 2.31 -13.19 -3.05
CA ALA A 102 2.66 -11.87 -3.58
C ALA A 102 4.02 -11.87 -4.31
N ARG A 103 4.94 -12.75 -3.90
CA ARG A 103 6.22 -12.97 -4.59
C ARG A 103 6.12 -13.90 -5.80
N GLY A 104 4.93 -14.41 -6.11
CA GLY A 104 4.70 -15.35 -7.21
C GLY A 104 5.37 -16.73 -7.01
N LEU A 105 5.73 -17.09 -5.77
CA LEU A 105 6.44 -18.33 -5.44
C LEU A 105 5.49 -19.51 -5.18
N LEU A 106 4.20 -19.26 -4.97
CA LEU A 106 3.15 -20.27 -5.02
C LEU A 106 2.35 -20.05 -6.31
N GLY A 107 2.61 -20.89 -7.31
CA GLY A 107 1.98 -20.83 -8.63
C GLY A 107 0.46 -20.88 -8.53
N GLY A 108 -0.19 -19.84 -9.04
CA GLY A 108 -1.64 -19.73 -9.09
C GLY A 108 -2.09 -18.35 -9.56
N GLY A 109 -1.96 -18.10 -10.86
CA GLY A 109 -2.74 -17.12 -11.63
C GLY A 109 -2.51 -15.65 -11.31
N ASP A 110 -1.75 -14.99 -12.18
CA ASP A 110 -2.05 -13.66 -12.74
C ASP A 110 -2.69 -12.62 -11.79
N CYS A 111 -1.89 -12.05 -10.90
CA CYS A 111 -2.13 -10.69 -10.38
C CYS A 111 -1.15 -9.69 -11.02
N GLN A 112 -0.62 -9.98 -12.22
CA GLN A 112 -0.05 -8.91 -13.03
C GLN A 112 -1.17 -7.96 -13.43
N GLY A 113 -0.92 -6.67 -13.20
CA GLY A 113 -1.92 -5.63 -13.27
C GLY A 113 -2.67 -5.61 -14.60
N SER A 114 -3.99 -5.56 -14.49
CA SER A 114 -4.75 -4.73 -15.42
C SER A 114 -4.65 -3.28 -14.94
N LEU A 115 -3.43 -2.72 -15.02
CA LEU A 115 -3.29 -1.27 -15.13
C LEU A 115 -4.05 -0.86 -16.40
N PRO A 116 -4.96 0.13 -16.36
CA PRO A 116 -5.54 0.65 -17.59
C PRO A 116 -4.39 1.13 -18.47
N LYS A 117 -4.32 0.57 -19.68
CA LYS A 117 -3.43 1.04 -20.74
C LYS A 117 -3.57 2.56 -20.80
N SER A 118 -2.47 3.26 -20.55
CA SER A 118 -2.35 4.67 -20.86
C SER A 118 -2.87 4.89 -22.27
N HIS A 119 -3.87 5.75 -22.36
CA HIS A 119 -4.42 6.23 -23.62
C HIS A 119 -3.24 6.73 -24.48
N ASP A 120 -3.11 6.16 -25.66
CA ASP A 120 -2.08 6.48 -26.64
C ASP A 120 -2.23 7.96 -27.02
N ASP A 121 -1.31 8.80 -26.55
CA ASP A 121 -1.20 10.19 -26.95
C ASP A 121 -0.91 10.23 -28.45
N GLY A 122 -1.89 10.71 -29.20
CA GLY A 122 -1.83 10.87 -30.65
C GLY A 122 -0.56 11.59 -31.08
N ARG A 123 0.36 10.83 -31.69
CA ARG A 123 1.47 11.36 -32.48
C ARG A 123 0.89 12.08 -33.70
N VAL A 124 0.70 13.39 -33.57
CA VAL A 124 0.50 14.28 -34.71
C VAL A 124 1.78 14.27 -35.53
N SER A 125 1.69 13.72 -36.74
CA SER A 125 2.77 13.78 -37.74
C SER A 125 2.93 15.23 -38.22
N PRO A 126 4.17 15.74 -38.41
CA PRO A 126 4.36 17.07 -38.99
C PRO A 126 4.07 17.07 -40.50
N PRO A 127 3.56 18.17 -41.06
CA PRO A 127 3.22 18.25 -42.48
C PRO A 127 4.47 18.29 -43.37
N ALA A 128 4.38 17.59 -44.50
CA ALA A 128 5.39 17.55 -45.54
C ALA A 128 5.59 18.93 -46.18
N LYS A 129 6.86 19.36 -46.26
CA LYS A 129 7.27 20.50 -47.09
C LYS A 129 7.14 20.11 -48.56
N LYS A 130 6.37 20.89 -49.32
CA LYS A 130 6.50 20.99 -50.79
C LYS A 130 7.24 22.26 -51.12
#